data_AF-S4U4T6-F1
#
_entry.id   AF-S4U4T6-F1
#
_cell.length_a   1.000
_cell.length_b   1.000
_cell.length_c   1.000
_cell.angle_alpha   90.00
_cell.angle_beta   90.00
_cell.angle_gamma   90.00
#
_symmetry.space_group_name_H-M   'P 1'
#
loop_
_entity.id
_entity.type
_entity.pdbx_description
1 polymer ?
#
loop_
_entity_poly.entity_id
_entity_poly.type
_entity_poly.pdbx_seq_one_letter_code
_entity_poly.pdbx_strand_id
1 'polypeptide(L)'
;SCGSEVFQEVTGRQYLPLESCISAQCKRQRSKGKLHRQTRGSKMLKFQELKIQELADQVGMGDIPRTLSIHCYEGMTRVAKPGDVVEVTGVFLPSPYTGYRAYRAGLLADILVEAYQIDKDKKGYDEVTQRDKDNEQMQQEIRRIAESEDVSRQLARAVAPEIFGHEEIKLALLLQLVGAPTITAPDGMKIRGDIHICMMGDPGVAKSQLLKYVAKVAPRGIYTTGRGSSGVGLTASVVRDAVTGELVLEGGALVLSDGGICCIDEFDKMEEGDRTAI
;
A
#
# COMPACT_ATOMS: atom_id res chain seq x y z
N SER A 1 26.73 28.62 32.42
CA SER A 1 28.02 28.88 33.08
C SER A 1 29.18 28.05 32.53
N CYS A 2 28.99 26.88 31.89
CA CYS A 2 30.09 26.14 31.22
C CYS A 2 30.06 26.19 29.68
N GLY A 3 28.93 26.52 29.04
CA GLY A 3 28.83 26.62 27.57
C GLY A 3 29.09 25.32 26.79
N SER A 4 29.41 24.22 27.47
CA SER A 4 29.72 22.93 26.88
C SER A 4 28.46 22.18 26.49
N GLU A 5 28.41 21.71 25.25
CA GLU A 5 27.37 20.81 24.76
C GLU A 5 27.66 19.37 25.21
N VAL A 6 26.63 18.69 25.71
CA VAL A 6 26.69 17.30 26.14
C VAL A 6 25.71 16.51 25.30
N PHE A 7 26.20 15.46 24.65
CA PHE A 7 25.39 14.56 23.84
C PHE A 7 25.15 13.26 24.60
N GLN A 8 23.90 12.80 24.60
CA GLN A 8 23.48 11.52 25.14
C GLN A 8 22.87 10.71 24.00
N GLU A 9 23.38 9.50 23.77
CA GLU A 9 22.80 8.57 22.82
C GLU A 9 21.51 7.97 23.39
N VAL A 10 20.47 7.92 22.56
CA VAL A 10 19.17 7.36 22.93
C VAL A 10 19.11 5.93 22.40
N THR A 11 19.30 4.95 23.29
CA THR A 11 19.34 3.52 22.94
C THR A 11 17.98 2.84 22.92
N GLY A 12 16.93 3.48 23.45
CA GLY A 12 15.60 2.89 23.55
C GLY A 12 14.46 3.91 23.58
N ARG A 13 13.23 3.41 23.47
CA ARG A 13 12.00 4.23 23.50
C ARG A 13 11.85 5.05 24.78
N GLN A 14 12.40 4.56 25.89
CA GLN A 14 12.49 5.26 27.16
C GLN A 14 13.95 5.55 27.47
N TYR A 15 14.26 6.81 27.77
CA TYR A 15 15.58 7.22 28.21
C TYR A 15 15.45 8.20 29.37
N LEU A 16 16.43 8.18 30.26
CA LEU A 16 16.55 9.13 31.36
C LEU A 16 17.44 10.29 30.88
N PRO A 17 16.94 11.52 30.83
CA PRO A 17 17.75 12.66 30.41
C PRO A 17 18.86 12.94 31.41
N LEU A 18 20.04 13.33 30.92
CA LEU A 18 21.09 13.84 31.79
C LEU A 18 20.67 15.16 32.44
N GLU A 19 20.54 15.18 33.77
CA GLU A 19 20.19 16.39 34.51
C GLU A 19 21.41 17.24 34.88
N SER A 20 22.58 16.59 35.05
CA SER A 20 23.81 17.23 35.51
C SER A 20 24.90 17.23 34.45
N CYS A 21 25.61 18.36 34.33
CA CYS A 21 26.66 18.53 33.34
C CYS A 21 27.91 17.69 33.68
N ILE A 22 28.29 16.80 32.77
CA ILE A 22 29.48 15.93 32.87
C ILE A 22 30.75 16.54 32.26
N SER A 23 30.72 17.82 31.89
CA SER A 23 31.86 18.46 31.22
C SER A 23 33.08 18.59 32.14
N ALA A 24 34.28 18.53 31.56
CA ALA A 24 35.53 18.63 32.31
C ALA A 24 35.65 19.96 33.09
N GLN A 25 35.05 21.04 32.59
CA GLN A 25 35.02 22.35 33.27
C GLN A 25 34.18 22.31 34.54
N CYS A 26 32.94 21.81 34.48
CA CYS A 26 32.09 21.66 35.66
C CYS A 26 32.67 20.67 36.68
N LYS A 27 33.33 19.60 36.20
CA LYS A 27 33.99 18.60 37.05
C LYS A 27 35.20 19.17 37.80
N ARG A 28 36.04 19.98 37.12
CA ARG A 28 37.20 20.66 37.74
C ARG A 28 36.77 21.69 38.78
N GLN A 29 35.70 22.43 38.52
CA GLN A 29 35.22 23.50 39.38
C GLN A 29 34.30 23.03 40.52
N ARG A 30 34.07 21.71 40.64
CA ARG A 30 33.12 21.07 41.59
C ARG A 30 31.72 21.71 41.59
N SER A 31 31.33 22.32 40.48
CA SER A 31 30.03 22.99 40.30
C SER A 31 29.09 22.10 39.50
N LYS A 32 27.88 21.84 39.99
CA LYS A 32 26.86 21.09 39.24
C LYS A 32 26.10 22.03 38.30
N GLY A 33 26.49 22.06 37.04
CA GLY A 33 25.75 22.78 36.00
C GLY A 33 24.45 22.05 35.66
N LYS A 34 23.33 22.78 35.57
CA LYS A 34 22.04 22.25 35.12
C LYS A 34 22.02 22.18 33.59
N LEU A 35 21.72 20.99 33.06
CA LEU A 35 21.56 20.81 31.62
C LEU A 35 20.16 21.25 31.16
N HIS A 36 20.08 21.78 29.95
CA HIS A 36 18.84 22.22 29.32
C HIS A 36 18.78 21.55 27.95
N ARG A 37 17.65 20.89 27.63
CA ARG A 37 17.49 20.18 26.36
C ARG A 37 17.37 21.19 25.22
N GLN A 38 18.23 21.07 24.21
CA GLN A 38 18.13 21.84 22.97
C GLN A 38 17.75 20.94 21.79
N THR A 39 16.61 21.22 21.18
CA THR A 39 16.11 20.46 20.01
C THR A 39 16.89 20.75 18.73
N ARG A 40 17.36 22.00 18.54
CA ARG A 40 18.13 22.37 17.34
C ARG A 40 19.54 21.76 17.29
N GLY A 41 20.15 21.52 18.45
CA GLY A 41 21.46 20.88 18.56
C GLY A 41 21.40 19.34 18.63
N SER A 42 20.21 18.75 18.57
CA SER A 42 20.04 17.29 18.58
C SER A 42 19.73 16.76 17.18
N LYS A 43 20.24 15.56 16.88
CA LYS A 43 19.92 14.83 15.66
C LYS A 43 18.62 14.05 15.88
N MET A 44 17.56 14.42 15.15
CA MET A 44 16.28 13.71 15.14
C MET A 44 16.18 12.86 13.87
N LEU A 45 15.70 11.63 14.01
CA LEU A 45 15.45 10.73 12.90
C LEU A 45 13.96 10.71 12.57
N LYS A 46 13.64 10.56 11.29
CA LYS A 46 12.26 10.28 10.88
C LYS A 46 11.90 8.87 11.35
N PHE A 47 10.76 8.75 12.01
CA PHE A 47 10.20 7.50 12.49
C PHE A 47 8.75 7.39 12.05
N GLN A 48 8.36 6.21 11.59
CA GLN A 48 6.99 5.88 11.27
C GLN A 48 6.69 4.44 11.70
N GLU A 49 5.53 4.25 12.31
CA GLU A 49 5.00 2.92 12.63
C GLU A 49 3.94 2.55 11.57
N LEU A 50 4.10 1.38 10.98
CA LEU A 50 3.14 0.79 10.04
C LEU A 50 2.53 -0.46 10.69
N LYS A 51 1.24 -0.71 10.43
CA LYS A 51 0.60 -1.98 10.78
C LYS A 51 0.28 -2.72 9.50
N ILE A 52 0.83 -3.91 9.35
CA ILE A 52 0.59 -4.78 8.21
C ILE A 52 -0.34 -5.91 8.64
N GLN A 53 -1.21 -6.31 7.72
CA GLN A 53 -2.10 -7.46 7.85
C GLN A 53 -1.72 -8.49 6.78
N GLU A 54 -1.82 -9.76 7.13
CA GLU A 54 -1.63 -10.87 6.19
C GLU A 54 -2.66 -10.80 5.04
N LEU A 55 -2.24 -11.23 3.85
CA LEU A 55 -3.13 -11.37 2.71
C LEU A 55 -4.14 -12.48 2.98
N ALA A 56 -5.42 -12.23 2.67
CA ALA A 56 -6.50 -13.20 2.90
C ALA A 56 -6.25 -14.57 2.23
N ASP A 57 -5.54 -14.58 1.10
CA ASP A 57 -5.19 -15.80 0.35
C ASP A 57 -4.18 -16.69 1.09
N GLN A 58 -3.42 -16.14 2.04
CA GLN A 58 -2.41 -16.85 2.82
C GLN A 58 -2.95 -17.39 4.15
N VAL A 59 -4.15 -16.97 4.55
CA VAL A 59 -4.75 -17.35 5.83
C VAL A 59 -5.50 -18.66 5.69
N GLY A 60 -5.29 -19.57 6.65
CA GLY A 60 -5.99 -20.85 6.70
C GLY A 60 -7.51 -20.68 6.85
N MET A 61 -8.28 -21.64 6.34
CA MET A 61 -9.74 -21.60 6.48
C MET A 61 -10.15 -21.57 7.96
N GLY A 62 -10.81 -20.48 8.37
CA GLY A 62 -11.34 -20.30 9.72
C GLY A 62 -10.48 -19.43 10.64
N ASP A 63 -9.26 -19.07 10.24
CA ASP A 63 -8.41 -18.16 11.01
C ASP A 63 -8.65 -16.70 10.63
N ILE A 64 -8.47 -15.81 11.61
CA ILE A 64 -8.53 -14.35 11.41
C ILE A 64 -7.12 -13.88 11.03
N PRO A 65 -6.96 -13.09 9.95
CA PRO A 65 -5.65 -12.58 9.55
C PRO A 65 -4.99 -11.83 10.70
N ARG A 66 -3.72 -12.13 10.96
CA ARG A 66 -2.98 -11.48 12.04
C ARG A 66 -2.40 -10.16 11.57
N THR A 67 -2.15 -9.29 12.55
CA THR A 67 -1.51 -7.99 12.29
C THR A 67 -0.14 -7.96 12.95
N LEU A 68 0.80 -7.27 12.29
CA LEU A 68 2.16 -7.11 12.75
C LEU A 68 2.57 -5.63 12.66
N SER A 69 3.31 -5.16 13.67
CA SER A 69 3.77 -3.76 13.73
C SER A 69 5.19 -3.65 13.17
N ILE A 70 5.38 -2.67 12.28
CA ILE A 70 6.63 -2.45 11.55
C ILE A 70 7.15 -1.06 11.85
N HIS A 71 8.44 -0.97 12.18
CA HIS A 71 9.14 0.28 12.36
C HIS A 71 9.92 0.66 11.12
N CYS A 72 9.68 1.87 10.64
CA CYS A 72 10.39 2.45 9.51
C CYS A 72 11.21 3.64 9.98
N TYR A 73 12.50 3.66 9.62
CA TYR A 73 13.43 4.73 9.94
C TYR A 73 13.91 5.46 8.68
N GLU A 74 14.20 6.75 8.84
CA GLU A 74 14.82 7.61 7.83
C GLU A 74 14.16 7.51 6.44
N GLY A 75 14.85 6.88 5.47
CA GLY A 75 14.42 6.75 4.07
C GLY A 75 13.23 5.82 3.86
N MET A 76 12.97 4.91 4.80
CA MET A 76 11.84 3.98 4.73
C MET A 76 10.52 4.62 5.16
N THR A 77 10.56 5.86 5.68
CA THR A 77 9.35 6.59 6.04
C THR A 77 8.63 7.12 4.80
N ARG A 78 7.30 7.04 4.82
CA ARG A 78 6.37 7.49 3.77
C ARG A 78 6.50 6.75 2.43
N VAL A 79 7.13 5.57 2.42
CA VAL A 79 7.20 4.72 1.22
C VAL A 79 5.84 4.08 0.94
N ALA A 80 5.25 3.41 1.93
CA ALA A 80 3.94 2.75 1.81
C ALA A 80 2.77 3.67 2.20
N LYS A 81 1.64 3.50 1.51
CA LYS A 81 0.35 4.12 1.87
C LYS A 81 -0.62 3.05 2.39
N PRO A 82 -1.62 3.42 3.20
CA PRO A 82 -2.68 2.49 3.60
C PRO A 82 -3.35 1.87 2.36
N GLY A 83 -3.47 0.54 2.35
CA GLY A 83 -4.07 -0.22 1.25
C GLY A 83 -3.11 -0.66 0.15
N ASP A 84 -1.84 -0.23 0.18
CA ASP A 84 -0.81 -0.80 -0.69
C ASP A 84 -0.51 -2.25 -0.27
N VAL A 85 -0.39 -3.15 -1.26
CA VAL A 85 0.20 -4.49 -1.04
C VAL A 85 1.71 -4.34 -1.08
N VAL A 86 2.36 -4.63 0.05
CA VAL A 86 3.80 -4.42 0.23
C VAL A 86 4.49 -5.67 0.76
N GLU A 87 5.68 -5.92 0.26
CA GLU A 87 6.64 -6.87 0.78
C GLU A 87 7.65 -6.12 1.64
N VAL A 88 7.76 -6.48 2.91
CA VAL A 88 8.68 -5.83 3.85
C VAL A 88 9.80 -6.78 4.23
N THR A 89 11.02 -6.40 3.88
CA THR A 89 12.24 -7.07 4.32
C THR A 89 12.79 -6.36 5.55
N GLY A 90 13.00 -7.11 6.63
CA GLY A 90 13.31 -6.55 7.93
C GLY A 90 13.97 -7.52 8.89
N VAL A 91 14.33 -7.00 10.06
CA VAL A 91 14.76 -7.82 11.21
C VAL A 91 13.61 -7.95 12.19
N PHE A 92 13.34 -9.19 12.60
CA PHE A 92 12.31 -9.52 13.56
C PHE A 92 12.84 -9.35 14.98
N LEU A 93 12.23 -8.45 15.76
CA LEU A 93 12.70 -8.09 17.09
C LEU A 93 11.56 -8.21 18.13
N PRO A 94 11.84 -8.76 19.32
CA PRO A 94 10.93 -8.66 20.44
C PRO A 94 11.04 -7.26 21.08
N SER A 95 9.91 -6.60 21.28
CA SER A 95 9.78 -5.39 22.09
C SER A 95 9.28 -5.75 23.48
N PRO A 96 10.15 -5.71 24.51
CA PRO A 96 9.69 -5.96 25.87
C PRO A 96 8.75 -4.84 26.33
N TYR A 97 7.74 -5.21 27.11
CA TYR A 97 6.92 -4.22 27.79
C TYR A 97 7.74 -3.49 28.86
N THR A 98 7.49 -2.19 29.01
CA THR A 98 8.13 -1.34 30.03
C THR A 98 7.10 -0.83 31.03
N GLY A 99 7.52 -0.52 32.25
CA GLY A 99 6.67 0.09 33.29
C GLY A 99 5.66 -0.89 33.91
N TYR A 100 4.47 -0.40 34.27
CA TYR A 100 3.43 -1.21 34.96
C TYR A 100 2.94 -2.40 34.12
N ARG A 101 2.98 -2.29 32.78
CA ARG A 101 2.68 -3.40 31.87
C ARG A 101 3.73 -4.51 31.96
N ALA A 102 5.01 -4.18 32.14
CA ALA A 102 6.08 -5.17 32.32
C ALA A 102 5.84 -6.06 33.56
N TYR A 103 5.37 -5.45 34.65
CA TYR A 103 5.08 -6.15 35.90
C TYR A 103 3.98 -7.20 35.75
N ARG A 104 3.01 -6.99 34.85
CA ARG A 104 1.94 -7.95 34.55
C ARG A 104 2.27 -8.92 33.42
N ALA A 105 3.05 -8.48 32.43
CA ALA A 105 3.31 -9.24 31.21
C ALA A 105 4.33 -10.38 31.40
N GLY A 106 5.14 -10.36 32.47
CA GLY A 106 6.12 -11.41 32.72
C GLY A 106 7.16 -11.49 31.61
N LEU A 107 7.23 -12.62 30.92
CA LEU A 107 8.13 -12.87 29.77
C LEU A 107 7.48 -12.61 28.40
N LEU A 108 6.23 -12.17 28.35
CA LEU A 108 5.57 -11.82 27.09
C LEU A 108 6.20 -10.55 26.51
N ALA A 109 6.54 -10.61 25.23
CA ALA A 109 7.02 -9.49 24.46
C ALA A 109 6.14 -9.30 23.23
N ASP A 110 5.86 -8.05 22.87
CA ASP A 110 5.29 -7.75 21.58
C ASP A 110 6.33 -7.99 20.50
N ILE A 111 5.86 -8.33 19.32
CA ILE A 111 6.69 -8.56 18.15
C ILE A 111 6.67 -7.30 17.30
N LEU A 112 7.85 -6.85 16.89
CA LEU A 112 7.99 -5.82 15.87
C LEU A 112 8.95 -6.28 14.78
N VAL A 113 8.77 -5.75 13.58
CA VAL A 113 9.75 -5.87 12.50
C VAL A 113 10.36 -4.51 12.23
N GLU A 114 11.68 -4.42 12.25
CA GLU A 114 12.39 -3.24 11.79
C GLU A 114 12.63 -3.35 10.28
N ALA A 115 12.03 -2.45 9.51
CA ALA A 115 12.08 -2.48 8.05
C ALA A 115 13.40 -1.92 7.51
N TYR A 116 14.09 -2.73 6.69
CA TYR A 116 15.24 -2.31 5.90
C TYR A 116 14.85 -1.93 4.47
N GLN A 117 13.91 -2.70 3.88
CA GLN A 117 13.43 -2.49 2.52
C GLN A 117 11.93 -2.78 2.46
N ILE A 118 11.20 -1.93 1.72
CA ILE A 118 9.76 -2.04 1.51
C ILE A 118 9.55 -1.98 0.01
N ASP A 119 9.21 -3.12 -0.57
CA ASP A 119 8.86 -3.25 -1.97
C ASP A 119 7.34 -3.28 -2.12
N LYS A 120 6.82 -2.61 -3.15
CA LYS A 120 5.39 -2.62 -3.47
C LYS A 120 5.13 -3.65 -4.55
N ASP A 121 4.15 -4.53 -4.33
CA ASP A 121 3.74 -5.53 -5.32
C ASP A 121 2.98 -4.86 -6.47
N LYS A 122 1.96 -4.07 -6.11
CA LYS A 122 1.14 -3.32 -7.07
C LYS A 122 1.80 -1.98 -7.38
N LYS A 123 2.92 -2.03 -8.11
CA LYS A 123 3.60 -0.84 -8.58
C LYS A 123 2.69 -0.05 -9.53
N GLY A 124 2.80 1.28 -9.50
CA GLY A 124 2.16 2.12 -10.51
C GLY A 124 2.66 1.73 -11.90
N TYR A 125 1.83 1.93 -12.94
CA TYR A 125 2.20 1.62 -14.32
C TYR A 125 3.56 2.22 -14.72
N ASP A 126 3.91 3.40 -14.20
CA ASP A 126 5.18 4.08 -14.47
C ASP A 126 6.42 3.30 -13.99
N GLU A 127 6.35 2.70 -12.80
CA GLU A 127 7.48 1.95 -12.21
C GLU A 127 7.67 0.58 -12.89
N VAL A 128 6.57 -0.08 -13.24
CA VAL A 128 6.59 -1.33 -14.03
C VAL A 128 7.23 -1.05 -15.39
N THR A 129 6.78 0.01 -16.06
CA THR A 129 7.30 0.40 -17.38
C THR A 129 8.80 0.71 -17.35
N GLN A 130 9.32 1.31 -16.28
CA GLN A 130 10.75 1.58 -16.16
C GLN A 130 11.57 0.29 -16.03
N ARG A 131 11.16 -0.62 -15.13
CA ARG A 131 11.84 -1.92 -14.96
C ARG A 131 11.82 -2.75 -16.24
N ASP A 132 10.70 -2.72 -16.95
CA ASP A 132 10.47 -3.50 -18.15
C ASP A 132 11.20 -2.94 -19.38
N LYS A 133 11.50 -1.63 -19.39
CA LYS A 133 12.36 -1.00 -20.39
C LYS A 133 13.82 -1.43 -20.25
N ASP A 134 14.27 -1.66 -19.03
CA ASP A 134 15.66 -2.06 -18.75
C ASP A 134 15.92 -3.54 -19.12
N ASN A 135 14.86 -4.35 -19.27
CA ASN A 135 14.99 -5.76 -19.64
C ASN A 135 14.99 -5.96 -21.16
N GLU A 136 16.18 -6.03 -21.74
CA GLU A 136 16.37 -6.21 -23.20
C GLU A 136 15.66 -7.45 -23.75
N GLN A 137 15.60 -8.55 -23.00
CA GLN A 137 14.94 -9.78 -23.45
C GLN A 137 13.43 -9.57 -23.63
N MET A 138 12.81 -8.85 -22.69
CA MET A 138 11.38 -8.58 -22.76
C MET A 138 11.05 -7.62 -23.92
N GLN A 139 11.92 -6.64 -24.16
CA GLN A 139 11.79 -5.74 -25.31
C GLN A 139 11.87 -6.49 -26.65
N GLN A 140 12.71 -7.52 -26.76
CA GLN A 140 12.79 -8.34 -27.97
C GLN A 140 11.51 -9.13 -28.21
N GLU A 141 10.92 -9.73 -27.18
CA GLU A 141 9.65 -10.47 -27.31
C GLU A 141 8.48 -9.53 -27.65
N ILE A 142 8.43 -8.33 -27.06
CA ILE A 142 7.42 -7.32 -27.39
C ILE A 142 7.51 -6.94 -28.87
N ARG A 143 8.71 -6.74 -29.40
CA ARG A 143 8.91 -6.42 -30.84
C ARG A 143 8.46 -7.57 -31.74
N ARG A 144 8.79 -8.81 -31.39
CA ARG A 144 8.34 -10.00 -32.14
C ARG A 144 6.81 -10.09 -32.19
N ILE A 145 6.14 -9.81 -31.07
CA ILE A 145 4.68 -9.81 -31.02
C ILE A 145 4.10 -8.64 -31.82
N ALA A 146 4.74 -7.47 -31.78
CA ALA A 146 4.29 -6.28 -32.53
C ALA A 146 4.44 -6.43 -34.05
N GLU A 147 5.36 -7.27 -34.51
CA GLU A 147 5.57 -7.58 -35.94
C GLU A 147 4.50 -8.52 -36.52
N SER A 148 3.67 -9.17 -35.70
CA SER A 148 2.61 -10.04 -36.20
C SER A 148 1.43 -9.24 -36.78
N GLU A 149 0.83 -9.71 -37.87
CA GLU A 149 -0.26 -8.98 -38.55
C GLU A 149 -1.56 -8.92 -37.70
N ASP A 150 -1.75 -9.88 -36.79
CA ASP A 150 -3.00 -10.09 -36.03
C ASP A 150 -2.79 -9.96 -34.50
N VAL A 151 -1.96 -9.00 -34.06
CA VAL A 151 -1.61 -8.80 -32.64
C VAL A 151 -2.84 -8.73 -31.72
N SER A 152 -3.85 -7.97 -32.11
CA SER A 152 -5.05 -7.74 -31.30
C SER A 152 -5.84 -9.02 -31.04
N ARG A 153 -6.03 -9.86 -32.06
CA ARG A 153 -6.71 -11.16 -31.94
C ARG A 153 -5.86 -12.17 -31.17
N GLN A 154 -4.56 -12.19 -31.41
CA GLN A 154 -3.63 -13.05 -30.69
C GLN A 154 -3.66 -12.74 -29.18
N LEU A 155 -3.58 -11.47 -28.81
CA LEU A 155 -3.68 -11.03 -27.42
C LEU A 155 -5.07 -11.28 -26.83
N ALA A 156 -6.14 -11.03 -27.59
CA ALA A 156 -7.50 -11.30 -27.13
C ALA A 156 -7.71 -12.79 -26.80
N ARG A 157 -7.12 -13.71 -27.58
CA ARG A 157 -7.14 -15.15 -27.28
C ARG A 157 -6.30 -15.51 -26.06
N ALA A 158 -5.22 -14.77 -25.80
CA ALA A 158 -4.39 -14.96 -24.62
C ALA A 158 -5.06 -14.46 -23.32
N VAL A 159 -6.02 -13.53 -23.41
CA VAL A 159 -6.85 -13.11 -22.27
C VAL A 159 -7.79 -14.25 -21.88
N ALA A 160 -7.66 -14.72 -20.63
CA ALA A 160 -8.46 -15.81 -20.04
C ALA A 160 -8.52 -17.05 -20.94
N PRO A 161 -7.40 -17.78 -21.15
CA PRO A 161 -7.34 -18.92 -22.06
C PRO A 161 -8.22 -20.10 -21.59
N GLU A 162 -8.57 -20.14 -20.30
CA GLU A 162 -9.48 -21.13 -19.70
C GLU A 162 -10.92 -21.01 -20.23
N ILE A 163 -11.31 -19.86 -20.77
CA ILE A 163 -12.66 -19.59 -21.26
C ILE A 163 -12.67 -19.71 -22.78
N PHE A 164 -13.50 -20.61 -23.28
CA PHE A 164 -13.67 -20.82 -24.72
C PHE A 164 -14.56 -19.74 -25.35
N GLY A 165 -14.19 -19.27 -26.55
CA GLY A 165 -14.99 -18.32 -27.34
C GLY A 165 -14.94 -16.88 -26.82
N HIS A 166 -16.01 -16.13 -27.09
CA HIS A 166 -16.19 -14.72 -26.71
C HIS A 166 -15.02 -13.80 -27.11
N GLU A 167 -14.45 -13.99 -28.31
CA GLU A 167 -13.28 -13.23 -28.78
C GLU A 167 -13.51 -11.72 -28.75
N GLU A 168 -14.73 -11.26 -29.10
CA GLU A 168 -15.09 -9.84 -29.08
C GLU A 168 -15.12 -9.26 -27.66
N ILE A 169 -15.63 -10.01 -26.68
CA ILE A 169 -15.67 -9.57 -25.27
C ILE A 169 -14.25 -9.51 -24.72
N LYS A 170 -13.42 -10.52 -25.01
CA LYS A 170 -12.02 -10.53 -24.61
C LYS A 170 -11.23 -9.40 -25.24
N LEU A 171 -11.51 -9.07 -26.50
CA LEU A 171 -10.92 -7.91 -27.18
C LEU A 171 -11.35 -6.60 -26.51
N ALA A 172 -12.61 -6.45 -26.12
CA ALA A 172 -13.08 -5.27 -25.39
C ALA A 172 -12.39 -5.11 -24.03
N LEU A 173 -12.25 -6.22 -23.27
CA LEU A 173 -11.51 -6.23 -22.00
C LEU A 173 -10.02 -5.94 -22.20
N LEU A 174 -9.40 -6.41 -23.29
CA LEU A 174 -8.03 -6.07 -23.64
C LEU A 174 -7.89 -4.57 -23.91
N LEU A 175 -8.80 -3.97 -24.66
CA LEU A 175 -8.79 -2.52 -24.92
C LEU A 175 -9.01 -1.72 -23.63
N GLN A 176 -9.81 -2.22 -22.69
CA GLN A 176 -9.96 -1.62 -21.37
C GLN A 176 -8.67 -1.68 -20.53
N LEU A 177 -7.93 -2.79 -20.59
CA LEU A 177 -6.63 -2.94 -19.92
C LEU A 177 -5.56 -1.99 -20.47
N VAL A 178 -5.57 -1.73 -21.77
CA VAL A 178 -4.65 -0.76 -22.41
C VAL A 178 -5.07 0.68 -22.10
N GLY A 179 -6.38 0.96 -22.14
CA GLY A 179 -6.93 2.31 -21.93
C GLY A 179 -6.52 3.31 -23.01
N ALA A 180 -6.95 4.57 -22.83
CA ALA A 180 -6.49 5.69 -23.65
C ALA A 180 -5.91 6.80 -22.75
N PRO A 181 -4.92 7.58 -23.23
CA PRO A 181 -4.38 8.68 -22.45
C PRO A 181 -5.42 9.78 -22.22
N THR A 182 -5.35 10.42 -21.05
CA THR A 182 -6.18 11.60 -20.76
C THR A 182 -5.79 12.75 -21.69
N ILE A 183 -6.74 13.28 -22.44
CA ILE A 183 -6.50 14.39 -23.37
C ILE A 183 -6.83 15.70 -22.66
N THR A 184 -5.87 16.61 -22.61
CA THR A 184 -6.09 17.98 -22.15
C THR A 184 -6.40 18.87 -23.34
N ALA A 185 -7.64 19.37 -23.41
CA ALA A 185 -8.03 20.34 -24.41
C ALA A 185 -7.27 21.68 -24.21
N PRO A 186 -7.10 22.49 -25.26
CA PRO A 186 -6.46 23.81 -25.15
C PRO A 186 -7.16 24.75 -24.17
N ASP A 187 -8.45 24.54 -23.89
CA ASP A 187 -9.24 25.29 -22.91
C ASP A 187 -9.02 24.83 -21.45
N GLY A 188 -8.10 23.88 -21.20
CA GLY A 188 -7.79 23.37 -19.86
C GLY A 188 -8.75 22.29 -19.35
N MET A 189 -9.79 21.93 -20.11
CA MET A 189 -10.65 20.77 -19.80
C MET A 189 -9.88 19.46 -19.98
N LYS A 190 -10.03 18.54 -19.03
CA LYS A 190 -9.45 17.19 -19.09
C LYS A 190 -10.52 16.18 -19.50
N ILE A 191 -10.31 15.48 -20.62
CA ILE A 191 -11.18 14.42 -21.10
C ILE A 191 -10.58 13.08 -20.69
N ARG A 192 -11.36 12.29 -19.93
CA ARG A 192 -10.97 10.96 -19.45
C ARG A 192 -10.82 10.00 -20.64
N GLY A 193 -9.70 9.27 -20.69
CA GLY A 193 -9.45 8.23 -21.68
C GLY A 193 -9.80 6.81 -21.22
N ASP A 194 -10.12 6.61 -19.94
CA ASP A 194 -10.47 5.29 -19.41
C ASP A 194 -11.82 4.80 -19.92
N ILE A 195 -11.90 3.50 -20.21
CA ILE A 195 -13.09 2.85 -20.75
C ILE A 195 -13.82 2.10 -19.64
N HIS A 196 -15.12 2.34 -19.52
CA HIS A 196 -16.01 1.57 -18.63
C HIS A 196 -16.81 0.57 -19.45
N ILE A 197 -16.73 -0.71 -19.08
CA ILE A 197 -17.44 -1.79 -19.76
C ILE A 197 -18.41 -2.44 -18.77
N CYS A 198 -19.67 -2.58 -19.19
CA CYS A 198 -20.68 -3.36 -18.49
C CYS A 198 -21.00 -4.62 -19.29
N MET A 199 -20.89 -5.79 -18.66
CA MET A 199 -21.21 -7.08 -19.27
C MET A 199 -22.55 -7.59 -18.76
N MET A 200 -23.53 -7.76 -19.66
CA MET A 200 -24.84 -8.32 -19.37
C MET A 200 -25.04 -9.65 -20.09
N GLY A 201 -25.84 -10.56 -19.53
CA GLY A 201 -26.11 -11.87 -20.14
C GLY A 201 -26.62 -12.91 -19.15
N ASP A 202 -26.82 -14.13 -19.63
CA ASP A 202 -27.34 -15.23 -18.83
C ASP A 202 -26.36 -15.72 -17.74
N PRO A 203 -26.85 -16.37 -16.67
CA PRO A 203 -25.98 -17.08 -15.75
C PRO A 203 -25.23 -18.21 -16.49
N GLY A 204 -23.99 -18.46 -16.12
CA GLY A 204 -23.18 -19.56 -16.68
C GLY A 204 -22.29 -19.18 -17.88
N VAL A 205 -22.34 -17.95 -18.40
CA VAL A 205 -21.46 -17.48 -19.49
C VAL A 205 -20.07 -17.02 -19.02
N ALA A 206 -19.59 -17.52 -17.88
CA ALA A 206 -18.27 -17.23 -17.30
C ALA A 206 -17.92 -15.74 -17.05
N LYS A 207 -18.90 -14.83 -16.99
CA LYS A 207 -18.70 -13.39 -16.73
C LYS A 207 -17.87 -13.08 -15.48
N SER A 208 -18.22 -13.70 -14.34
CA SER A 208 -17.47 -13.53 -13.09
C SER A 208 -16.02 -14.03 -13.19
N GLN A 209 -15.77 -15.08 -13.98
CA GLN A 209 -14.43 -15.62 -14.19
C GLN A 209 -13.58 -14.68 -15.06
N LEU A 210 -14.18 -14.07 -16.09
CA LEU A 210 -13.52 -13.00 -16.88
C LEU A 210 -13.14 -11.81 -16.00
N LEU A 211 -14.05 -11.34 -15.14
CA LEU A 211 -13.78 -10.23 -14.20
C LEU A 211 -12.63 -10.56 -13.24
N LYS A 212 -12.63 -11.76 -12.64
CA LYS A 212 -11.55 -12.21 -11.76
C LYS A 212 -10.21 -12.28 -12.49
N TYR A 213 -10.21 -12.74 -13.74
CA TYR A 213 -8.99 -12.78 -14.55
C TYR A 213 -8.44 -11.37 -14.81
N VAL A 214 -9.30 -10.42 -15.23
CA VAL A 214 -8.90 -9.02 -15.46
C VAL A 214 -8.37 -8.37 -14.19
N ALA A 215 -9.04 -8.57 -13.04
CA ALA A 215 -8.57 -8.06 -11.75
C ALA A 215 -7.21 -8.64 -11.33
N LYS A 216 -6.88 -9.87 -11.74
CA LYS A 216 -5.59 -10.51 -11.48
C LYS A 216 -4.49 -10.02 -12.41
N VAL A 217 -4.79 -9.77 -13.68
CA VAL A 217 -3.82 -9.32 -14.69
C VAL A 217 -3.50 -7.84 -14.52
N ALA A 218 -4.48 -7.01 -14.16
CA ALA A 218 -4.26 -5.59 -13.95
C ALA A 218 -3.36 -5.35 -12.71
N PRO A 219 -2.26 -4.57 -12.83
CA PRO A 219 -1.35 -4.31 -11.71
C PRO A 219 -2.05 -3.63 -10.53
N ARG A 220 -3.08 -2.81 -10.79
CA ARG A 220 -3.97 -2.22 -9.78
C ARG A 220 -5.42 -2.72 -9.94
N GLY A 221 -5.57 -4.02 -10.16
CA GLY A 221 -6.87 -4.69 -10.23
C GLY A 221 -7.46 -4.97 -8.85
N ILE A 222 -8.74 -4.65 -8.65
CA ILE A 222 -9.50 -4.96 -7.43
C ILE A 222 -10.80 -5.63 -7.83
N TYR A 223 -11.14 -6.71 -7.14
CA TYR A 223 -12.38 -7.44 -7.33
C TYR A 223 -13.28 -7.24 -6.12
N THR A 224 -14.51 -6.80 -6.35
CA THR A 224 -15.54 -6.68 -5.31
C THR A 224 -16.88 -7.22 -5.79
N THR A 225 -17.77 -7.54 -4.84
CA THR A 225 -19.13 -7.97 -5.12
C THR A 225 -20.11 -6.87 -4.75
N GLY A 226 -21.22 -6.76 -5.48
CA GLY A 226 -22.22 -5.73 -5.25
C GLY A 226 -22.83 -5.79 -3.84
N ARG A 227 -23.05 -6.99 -3.30
CA ARG A 227 -23.50 -7.17 -1.90
C ARG A 227 -22.44 -6.84 -0.84
N GLY A 228 -21.16 -7.01 -1.17
CA GLY A 228 -20.06 -6.77 -0.24
C GLY A 228 -19.54 -5.33 -0.26
N SER A 229 -20.04 -4.50 -1.18
CA SER A 229 -19.52 -3.16 -1.45
C SER A 229 -20.59 -2.12 -1.11
N SER A 230 -20.63 -1.68 0.15
CA SER A 230 -21.41 -0.50 0.52
C SER A 230 -20.77 0.78 -0.07
N GLY A 231 -21.51 1.88 -0.15
CA GLY A 231 -21.00 3.16 -0.66
C GLY A 231 -19.74 3.63 0.08
N VAL A 232 -19.63 3.29 1.38
CA VAL A 232 -18.42 3.53 2.19
C VAL A 232 -17.27 2.60 1.78
N GLY A 233 -17.56 1.32 1.53
CA GLY A 233 -16.58 0.33 1.08
C GLY A 233 -16.11 0.53 -0.37
N LEU A 234 -16.89 1.22 -1.20
CA LEU A 234 -16.50 1.61 -2.56
C LEU A 234 -15.64 2.88 -2.56
N THR A 235 -16.00 3.89 -1.76
CA THR A 235 -15.36 5.21 -1.80
C THR A 235 -14.20 5.32 -0.82
N ALA A 236 -14.41 5.93 0.35
CA ALA A 236 -13.46 5.99 1.44
C ALA A 236 -14.22 6.21 2.75
N SER A 237 -13.70 5.65 3.83
CA SER A 237 -14.16 5.95 5.18
C SER A 237 -13.12 6.82 5.91
N VAL A 238 -13.60 7.69 6.80
CA VAL A 238 -12.75 8.41 7.74
C VAL A 238 -12.91 7.75 9.09
N VAL A 239 -11.84 7.11 9.58
CA VAL A 239 -11.78 6.48 10.89
C VAL A 239 -10.89 7.31 11.80
N ARG A 240 -11.27 7.47 13.07
CA ARG A 240 -10.44 8.16 14.04
C ARG A 240 -9.60 7.14 14.80
N ASP A 241 -8.28 7.26 14.73
CA ASP A 241 -7.39 6.39 15.49
C ASP A 241 -7.56 6.65 17.00
N ALA A 242 -7.78 5.58 17.76
CA ALA A 242 -8.04 5.63 19.19
C ALA A 242 -6.79 6.04 20.01
N VAL A 243 -5.59 5.85 19.47
CA VAL A 243 -4.34 6.14 20.18
C VAL A 243 -3.82 7.53 19.89
N THR A 244 -3.72 7.90 18.61
CA THR A 244 -3.20 9.21 18.20
C THR A 244 -4.28 10.29 18.18
N GLY A 245 -5.55 9.90 18.05
CA GLY A 245 -6.66 10.83 17.85
C GLY A 245 -6.73 11.43 16.44
N GLU A 246 -5.82 11.02 15.55
CA GLU A 246 -5.74 11.47 14.16
C GLU A 246 -6.84 10.84 13.31
N LEU A 247 -7.23 11.54 12.24
CA LEU A 247 -8.17 11.05 11.25
C LEU A 247 -7.39 10.23 10.22
N VAL A 248 -7.67 8.93 10.17
CA VAL A 248 -7.14 7.98 9.20
C VAL A 248 -8.18 7.80 8.11
N LEU A 249 -7.76 7.91 6.85
CA LEU A 249 -8.59 7.58 5.70
C LEU A 249 -8.36 6.11 5.35
N GLU A 250 -9.41 5.30 5.41
CA GLU A 250 -9.41 3.96 4.83
C GLU A 250 -10.00 4.06 3.43
N GLY A 251 -9.17 3.78 2.42
CA GLY A 251 -9.61 3.77 1.03
C GLY A 251 -10.54 2.59 0.77
N GLY A 252 -11.68 2.87 0.15
CA GLY A 252 -12.54 1.85 -0.44
C GLY A 252 -12.01 1.34 -1.78
N ALA A 253 -12.72 0.40 -2.38
CA ALA A 253 -12.27 -0.30 -3.58
C ALA A 253 -11.93 0.63 -4.76
N LEU A 254 -12.68 1.73 -4.97
CA LEU A 254 -12.43 2.69 -6.04
C LEU A 254 -11.16 3.51 -5.80
N VAL A 255 -10.90 3.90 -4.55
CA VAL A 255 -9.69 4.66 -4.19
C VAL A 255 -8.44 3.80 -4.31
N LEU A 256 -8.54 2.53 -3.91
CA LEU A 256 -7.45 1.58 -4.01
C LEU A 256 -7.13 1.23 -5.48
N SER A 257 -8.15 1.20 -6.34
CA SER A 257 -8.03 0.93 -7.79
C SER A 257 -7.77 2.16 -8.66
N ASP A 258 -7.45 3.31 -8.06
CA ASP A 258 -7.13 4.54 -8.81
C ASP A 258 -6.04 4.30 -9.87
N GLY A 259 -6.28 4.73 -11.11
CA GLY A 259 -5.40 4.45 -12.25
C GLY A 259 -5.26 2.95 -12.61
N GLY A 260 -6.14 2.09 -12.11
CA GLY A 260 -6.21 0.65 -12.38
C GLY A 260 -7.59 0.22 -12.86
N ILE A 261 -8.00 -1.01 -12.51
CA ILE A 261 -9.33 -1.55 -12.88
C ILE A 261 -10.06 -1.99 -11.61
N CYS A 262 -11.27 -1.47 -11.42
CA CYS A 262 -12.22 -1.95 -10.43
C CYS A 262 -13.20 -2.91 -11.10
N CYS A 263 -13.21 -4.18 -10.69
CA CYS A 263 -14.13 -5.19 -11.16
C CYS A 263 -15.24 -5.38 -10.13
N ILE A 264 -16.48 -5.10 -10.51
CA ILE A 264 -17.67 -5.25 -9.66
C ILE A 264 -18.53 -6.38 -10.23
N ASP A 265 -18.70 -7.45 -9.46
CA ASP A 265 -19.63 -8.54 -9.78
C ASP A 265 -20.98 -8.34 -9.08
N GLU A 266 -22.04 -8.99 -9.56
CA GLU A 266 -23.41 -8.87 -9.01
C GLU A 266 -23.91 -7.42 -8.89
N PHE A 267 -23.63 -6.60 -9.92
CA PHE A 267 -24.03 -5.19 -9.95
C PHE A 267 -25.55 -4.99 -9.75
N ASP A 268 -26.37 -5.95 -10.20
CA ASP A 268 -27.82 -5.94 -10.01
C ASP A 268 -28.24 -6.05 -8.53
N LYS A 269 -27.38 -6.61 -7.68
CA LYS A 269 -27.62 -6.79 -6.24
C LYS A 269 -27.17 -5.61 -5.38
N MET A 270 -26.52 -4.61 -5.96
CA MET A 270 -26.18 -3.38 -5.23
C MET A 270 -27.43 -2.56 -4.91
N GLU A 271 -27.46 -1.97 -3.72
CA GLU A 271 -28.49 -1.02 -3.32
C GLU A 271 -28.38 0.27 -4.15
N GLU A 272 -29.51 0.95 -4.38
CA GLU A 272 -29.55 2.17 -5.17
C GLU A 272 -28.70 3.29 -4.55
N GLY A 273 -28.63 3.36 -3.21
CA GLY A 273 -27.78 4.31 -2.49
C GLY A 273 -26.30 4.12 -2.81
N ASP A 274 -25.85 2.86 -2.89
CA ASP A 274 -24.45 2.53 -3.19
C ASP A 274 -24.11 2.76 -4.67
N ARG A 275 -25.10 2.63 -5.57
CA ARG A 275 -24.93 2.95 -7.00
C ARG A 275 -24.67 4.42 -7.26
N THR A 276 -25.16 5.33 -6.40
CA THR A 276 -24.91 6.78 -6.56
C THR A 276 -23.45 7.17 -6.33
N ALA A 277 -22.66 6.29 -5.70
CA ALA A 277 -21.26 6.53 -5.42
C ALA A 277 -20.31 6.19 -6.60
N ILE A 278 -20.85 5.63 -7.69
CA ILE A 278 -20.14 5.26 -8.93
C ILE A 278 -20.43 6.31 -10.00
#